data_AF-A0A372RND5-F1
#
_entry.id   AF-A0A372RND5-F1
#
_cell.length_a   1.000
_cell.length_b   1.000
_cell.length_c   1.000
_cell.angle_alpha   90.00
_cell.angle_beta   90.00
_cell.angle_gamma   90.00
#
_symmetry.space_group_name_H-M   'P 1'
#
loop_
_entity.id
_entity.type
_entity.pdbx_description
1 polymer ?
#
loop_
_entity_poly.entity_id
_entity_poly.type
_entity_poly.pdbx_seq_one_letter_code
_entity_poly.pdbx_strand_id
1 'polypeptide(L)'
;MSCQLHYDCLNDILEYLNDDKNTLYSCLLVNQLCCEIAVRILWRNVWRFWKVYFNDKSRDRSISIIITLIGCLPKESKNLLNKNGINITIIVQKPPLFNYASFCKVLSPYKINSMIQHLFKKKPSTTSAEKHLLSQEKFKMLMNQISSLKFWI
;
A
#
# COMPACT_ATOMS: atom_id res chain seq x y z
N MET A 1 -17.05 10.65 32.53
CA MET A 1 -17.47 9.39 31.88
C MET A 1 -17.29 9.58 30.38
N SER A 2 -16.31 8.93 29.76
CA SER A 2 -16.14 8.97 28.31
C SER A 2 -17.16 8.03 27.68
N CYS A 3 -18.17 8.56 27.00
CA CYS A 3 -19.04 7.76 26.14
C CYS A 3 -18.20 7.17 25.01
N GLN A 4 -17.83 5.90 25.12
CA GLN A 4 -17.22 5.18 24.01
C GLN A 4 -18.34 4.85 23.03
N LEU A 5 -18.33 5.51 21.86
CA LEU A 5 -19.16 5.11 20.73
C LEU A 5 -18.80 3.66 20.37
N HIS A 6 -19.81 2.82 20.17
CA HIS A 6 -19.61 1.45 19.71
C HIS A 6 -18.85 1.45 18.39
N TYR A 7 -18.02 0.42 18.17
CA TYR A 7 -17.19 0.29 16.96
C TYR A 7 -18.02 0.49 15.68
N ASP A 8 -19.19 -0.14 15.61
CA ASP A 8 -20.06 -0.07 14.43
C ASP A 8 -20.53 1.36 14.15
N CYS A 9 -20.95 2.10 15.20
CA CYS A 9 -21.40 3.48 15.03
C CYS A 9 -20.26 4.39 14.56
N LEU A 10 -19.06 4.22 15.13
CA LEU A 10 -17.90 4.99 14.70
C LEU A 10 -17.48 4.63 13.27
N ASN A 11 -17.57 3.35 12.91
CA ASN A 11 -17.31 2.87 11.56
C ASN A 11 -18.24 3.52 10.55
N ASP A 12 -19.54 3.54 10.82
CA ASP A 12 -20.52 4.16 9.94
C ASP A 12 -20.26 5.67 9.77
N ILE A 13 -19.98 6.39 10.87
CA ILE A 13 -19.65 7.82 10.84
C ILE A 13 -18.42 8.08 9.97
N LEU A 14 -17.34 7.33 10.17
CA LEU A 14 -16.11 7.50 9.41
C LEU A 14 -16.28 7.07 7.94
N GLU A 15 -17.17 6.12 7.65
CA GLU A 15 -17.48 5.68 6.29
C GLU A 15 -18.10 6.82 5.46
N TYR A 16 -18.95 7.67 6.05
CA TYR A 16 -19.45 8.88 5.40
C TYR A 16 -18.34 9.87 5.00
N LEU A 17 -17.17 9.80 5.66
CA LEU A 17 -16.01 10.64 5.37
C LEU A 17 -15.08 10.04 4.32
N ASN A 18 -15.44 8.95 3.64
CA ASN A 18 -14.61 8.31 2.61
C ASN A 18 -14.13 9.30 1.52
N ASP A 19 -14.88 10.36 1.25
CA ASP A 19 -14.49 11.43 0.33
C ASP A 19 -13.70 12.59 0.95
N ASP A 20 -13.83 12.79 2.26
CA ASP A 20 -13.06 13.78 3.02
C ASP A 20 -11.81 13.19 3.66
N LYS A 21 -10.76 13.09 2.83
CA LYS A 21 -9.46 12.55 3.21
C LYS A 21 -8.78 13.34 4.32
N ASN A 22 -8.93 14.66 4.34
CA ASN A 22 -8.25 15.50 5.33
C ASN A 22 -8.82 15.20 6.71
N THR A 23 -10.13 15.07 6.81
CA THR A 23 -10.79 14.66 8.04
C THR A 23 -10.40 13.25 8.45
N LEU A 24 -10.36 12.28 7.50
CA LEU A 24 -9.86 10.93 7.80
C LEU A 24 -8.40 10.93 8.31
N TYR A 25 -7.51 11.76 7.77
CA TYR A 25 -6.14 11.90 8.28
C TYR A 25 -6.12 12.46 9.70
N SER A 26 -6.97 13.43 10.01
CA SER A 26 -7.12 13.95 11.37
C SER A 26 -7.63 12.86 12.33
N CYS A 27 -8.55 12.00 11.89
CA CYS A 27 -9.07 10.87 12.69
C CYS A 27 -7.99 9.86 13.09
N LEU A 28 -6.88 9.75 12.34
CA LEU A 28 -5.74 8.90 12.70
C LEU A 28 -5.08 9.29 14.04
N LEU A 29 -5.22 10.56 14.44
CA LEU A 29 -4.57 11.12 15.61
C LEU A 29 -5.48 11.16 16.84
N VAL A 30 -6.76 10.81 16.70
CA VAL A 30 -7.75 10.95 17.78
C VAL A 30 -7.59 9.86 18.82
N ASN A 31 -7.68 8.59 18.43
CA ASN A 31 -7.48 7.42 19.29
C ASN A 31 -7.22 6.17 18.43
N GLN A 32 -6.91 5.04 19.08
CA GLN A 32 -6.59 3.78 18.41
C GLN A 32 -7.74 3.26 17.51
N LEU A 33 -9.00 3.38 17.97
CA LEU A 33 -10.18 2.90 17.24
C LEU A 33 -10.43 3.71 15.97
N CYS A 34 -10.42 5.04 16.08
CA CYS A 34 -10.51 5.95 14.96
C CYS A 34 -9.37 5.73 13.96
N CYS A 35 -8.15 5.52 14.47
CA CYS A 35 -6.98 5.24 13.64
C CYS A 35 -7.16 3.96 12.82
N GLU A 36 -7.58 2.86 13.45
CA GLU A 36 -7.79 1.59 12.76
C GLU A 36 -8.86 1.71 11.67
N ILE A 37 -10.01 2.31 11.97
CA ILE A 37 -11.11 2.49 11.01
C ILE A 37 -10.68 3.42 9.87
N ALA A 38 -10.09 4.57 10.18
CA ALA A 38 -9.66 5.53 9.17
C ALA A 38 -8.57 4.94 8.27
N VAL A 39 -7.61 4.17 8.80
CA VAL A 39 -6.63 3.43 8.00
C VAL A 39 -7.33 2.46 7.03
N ARG A 40 -8.30 1.67 7.52
CA ARG A 40 -9.07 0.74 6.67
C ARG A 40 -9.76 1.46 5.52
N ILE A 41 -10.38 2.62 5.78
CA ILE A 41 -11.08 3.42 4.77
C ILE A 41 -10.09 4.03 3.77
N LEU A 42 -9.03 4.69 4.26
CA LEU A 42 -8.01 5.31 3.43
C LEU A 42 -7.33 4.30 2.50
N TRP A 43 -7.02 3.10 3.00
CA TRP A 43 -6.32 2.07 2.24
C TRP A 43 -7.22 1.24 1.32
N ARG A 44 -8.55 1.41 1.39
CA ARG A 44 -9.51 0.75 0.48
C ARG A 44 -9.19 0.97 -0.99
N ASN A 45 -8.82 2.19 -1.35
CA ASN A 45 -8.33 2.54 -2.67
C ASN A 45 -7.10 3.44 -2.54
N VAL A 46 -5.94 2.80 -2.34
CA VAL A 46 -4.63 3.47 -2.26
C VAL A 46 -4.33 4.35 -3.48
N TRP A 47 -4.98 4.11 -4.62
CA TRP A 47 -4.79 4.89 -5.83
C TRP A 47 -5.61 6.17 -5.92
N ARG A 48 -6.57 6.41 -5.01
CA ARG A 48 -7.27 7.71 -4.93
C ARG A 48 -6.32 8.87 -4.63
N PHE A 49 -5.13 8.56 -4.13
CA PHE A 49 -4.07 9.50 -3.79
C PHE A 49 -2.99 9.58 -4.87
N TRP A 50 -3.12 8.75 -5.91
CA TRP A 50 -2.23 8.73 -7.05
C TRP A 50 -2.52 9.93 -7.97
N LYS A 51 -1.79 11.03 -7.76
CA LYS A 51 -1.73 12.10 -8.76
C LYS A 51 -0.66 11.73 -9.79
N VAL A 52 -1.08 11.52 -11.04
CA VAL A 52 -0.20 11.26 -12.19
C VAL A 52 0.69 12.47 -12.51
N TYR A 53 0.40 13.66 -11.95
CA TYR A 53 1.19 14.85 -12.20
C TYR A 53 2.56 14.77 -11.53
N PHE A 54 3.58 14.63 -12.40
CA PHE A 54 4.99 14.39 -12.13
C PHE A 54 5.76 15.61 -11.60
N ASN A 55 5.17 16.45 -10.73
CA ASN A 55 5.92 17.52 -10.05
C ASN A 55 6.26 17.10 -8.61
N ASP A 56 7.54 16.78 -8.43
CA ASP A 56 8.35 16.38 -7.27
C ASP A 56 7.72 15.85 -5.96
N LYS A 57 6.64 16.40 -5.42
CA LYS A 57 6.05 15.94 -4.13
C LYS A 57 5.14 14.72 -4.25
N SER A 58 4.61 14.42 -5.44
CA SER A 58 3.79 13.21 -5.70
C SER A 58 4.62 11.92 -5.72
N ARG A 59 5.93 12.05 -5.96
CA ARG A 59 6.90 10.95 -6.03
C ARG A 59 7.07 10.26 -4.67
N ASP A 60 7.16 11.03 -3.60
CA ASP A 60 7.47 10.52 -2.26
C ASP A 60 6.31 9.71 -1.63
N ARG A 61 5.07 10.18 -1.82
CA ARG A 61 3.86 9.46 -1.36
C ARG A 61 3.67 8.12 -2.07
N SER A 62 3.89 8.11 -3.37
CA SER A 62 3.81 6.93 -4.23
C SER A 62 4.79 5.84 -3.79
N ILE A 63 6.03 6.25 -3.50
CA ILE A 63 7.08 5.37 -2.99
C ILE A 63 6.69 4.81 -1.61
N SER A 64 6.21 5.66 -0.71
CA SER A 64 5.80 5.26 0.65
C SER A 64 4.71 4.18 0.65
N ILE A 65 3.74 4.26 -0.25
CA ILE A 65 2.68 3.23 -0.40
C ILE A 65 3.30 1.87 -0.75
N ILE A 66 4.20 1.81 -1.72
CA ILE A 66 4.81 0.56 -2.15
C ILE A 66 5.71 -0.01 -1.07
N ILE A 67 6.51 0.84 -0.41
CA ILE A 67 7.38 0.41 0.70
C ILE A 67 6.54 -0.22 1.80
N THR A 68 5.40 0.39 2.12
CA THR A 68 4.46 -0.14 3.10
C THR A 68 3.88 -1.49 2.66
N LEU A 69 3.47 -1.63 1.39
CA LEU A 69 2.97 -2.89 0.83
C LEU A 69 4.05 -3.99 0.81
N ILE A 70 5.28 -3.66 0.43
CA ILE A 70 6.44 -4.56 0.51
C ILE A 70 6.71 -4.95 1.96
N GLY A 71 6.57 -4.01 2.89
CA GLY A 71 6.66 -4.24 4.32
C GLY A 71 5.61 -5.21 4.84
N CYS A 72 4.43 -5.28 4.22
CA CYS A 72 3.37 -6.25 4.55
C CYS A 72 3.62 -7.65 3.97
N LEU A 73 4.60 -7.83 3.07
CA LEU A 73 4.86 -9.14 2.46
C LEU A 73 5.37 -10.17 3.48
N PRO A 74 5.08 -11.47 3.26
CA PRO A 74 5.58 -12.55 4.11
C PRO A 74 7.10 -12.69 3.93
N LYS A 75 7.74 -13.38 4.87
CA LYS A 75 9.21 -13.45 4.95
C LYS A 75 9.82 -14.13 3.71
N GLU A 76 9.16 -15.17 3.21
CA GLU A 76 9.55 -15.91 2.00
C GLU A 76 9.59 -14.96 0.79
N SER A 77 8.54 -14.15 0.66
CA SER A 77 8.41 -13.14 -0.37
C SER A 77 9.51 -12.08 -0.28
N LYS A 78 9.78 -11.59 0.92
CA LYS A 78 10.88 -10.64 1.15
C LYS A 78 12.24 -11.25 0.82
N ASN A 79 12.47 -12.50 1.17
CA ASN A 79 13.73 -13.20 0.86
C ASN A 79 13.94 -13.35 -0.65
N LEU A 80 12.89 -13.66 -1.41
CA LEU A 80 12.94 -13.74 -2.87
C LEU A 80 13.33 -12.40 -3.51
N LEU A 81 12.73 -11.31 -3.03
CA LEU A 81 13.04 -9.95 -3.48
C LEU A 81 14.50 -9.56 -3.16
N ASN A 82 14.98 -9.89 -1.96
CA ASN A 82 16.40 -9.71 -1.58
C ASN A 82 17.35 -10.48 -2.52
N LYS A 83 17.05 -11.76 -2.83
CA LYS A 83 17.83 -12.58 -3.77
C LYS A 83 17.87 -11.98 -5.17
N ASN A 84 16.77 -11.37 -5.61
CA ASN A 84 16.67 -10.68 -6.89
C ASN A 84 17.24 -9.24 -6.86
N GLY A 85 18.10 -8.94 -5.89
CA GLY A 85 18.87 -7.70 -5.82
C GLY A 85 18.10 -6.50 -5.27
N ILE A 86 17.01 -6.70 -4.53
CA ILE A 86 16.20 -5.64 -3.93
C ILE A 86 16.44 -5.68 -2.44
N ASN A 87 17.27 -4.78 -1.92
CA ASN A 87 17.60 -4.78 -0.51
C ASN A 87 16.42 -4.22 0.33
N ILE A 88 15.50 -5.10 0.71
CA ILE A 88 14.32 -4.75 1.49
C ILE A 88 14.69 -4.22 2.86
N THR A 89 15.77 -4.71 3.46
CA THR A 89 16.26 -4.20 4.76
C THR A 89 16.65 -2.72 4.71
N ILE A 90 17.09 -2.21 3.55
CA ILE A 90 17.33 -0.77 3.36
C ILE A 90 16.02 -0.02 3.12
N ILE A 91 15.10 -0.63 2.38
CA ILE A 91 13.86 0.01 1.91
C ILE A 91 12.79 0.06 3.02
N VAL A 92 12.64 -1.02 3.78
CA VAL A 92 11.68 -1.21 4.85
C VAL A 92 12.44 -1.21 6.18
N GLN A 93 12.55 -0.04 6.79
CA GLN A 93 13.30 0.12 8.04
C GLN A 93 12.51 -0.34 9.27
N LYS A 94 11.17 -0.31 9.19
CA LYS A 94 10.27 -0.71 10.28
C LYS A 94 9.14 -1.60 9.74
N PRO A 95 8.69 -2.60 10.51
CA PRO A 95 7.51 -3.35 10.15
C PRO A 95 6.28 -2.43 10.12
N PRO A 96 5.33 -2.67 9.22
CA PRO A 96 4.09 -1.89 9.18
C PRO A 96 3.25 -2.16 10.44
N LEU A 97 2.58 -1.13 10.94
CA LEU A 97 1.71 -1.21 12.11
C LEU A 97 0.47 -2.08 11.87
N PHE A 98 -0.04 -2.06 10.65
CA PHE A 98 -1.19 -2.83 10.21
C PHE A 98 -0.83 -3.68 8.99
N ASN A 99 -1.60 -4.73 8.74
CA ASN A 99 -1.56 -5.40 7.44
C ASN A 99 -2.29 -4.53 6.40
N TYR A 100 -1.67 -3.44 5.97
CA TYR A 100 -2.24 -2.50 5.02
C TYR A 100 -2.66 -3.16 3.70
N ALA A 101 -1.94 -4.21 3.27
CA ALA A 101 -2.29 -4.97 2.08
C ALA A 101 -3.70 -5.59 2.17
N SER A 102 -4.11 -6.05 3.36
CA SER A 102 -5.45 -6.63 3.57
C SER A 102 -6.60 -5.63 3.39
N PHE A 103 -6.34 -4.33 3.54
CA PHE A 103 -7.36 -3.28 3.40
C PHE A 103 -7.54 -2.81 1.95
N CYS A 104 -6.58 -3.10 1.08
CA CYS A 104 -6.66 -2.75 -0.34
C CYS A 104 -7.80 -3.50 -1.03
N LYS A 105 -8.83 -2.78 -1.48
CA LYS A 105 -9.90 -3.33 -2.32
C LYS A 105 -9.71 -3.05 -3.81
N VAL A 106 -8.92 -2.04 -4.15
CA VAL A 106 -8.63 -1.66 -5.54
C VAL A 106 -7.13 -1.78 -5.79
N LEU A 107 -6.75 -2.62 -6.75
CA LEU A 107 -5.39 -2.71 -7.28
C LEU A 107 -5.38 -2.38 -8.76
N SER A 108 -4.44 -1.53 -9.18
CA SER A 108 -4.19 -1.25 -10.58
C SER A 108 -2.86 -1.86 -10.96
N PRO A 109 -2.84 -2.94 -11.76
CA PRO A 109 -1.60 -3.57 -12.23
C PRO A 109 -0.68 -2.57 -12.94
N TYR A 110 -1.28 -1.67 -13.72
CA TYR A 110 -0.57 -0.58 -14.38
C TYR A 110 0.14 0.35 -13.38
N LYS A 111 -0.56 0.81 -12.34
CA LYS A 111 0.02 1.70 -11.32
C LYS A 111 1.13 0.98 -10.54
N ILE A 112 0.92 -0.29 -10.17
CA ILE A 112 1.92 -1.13 -9.49
C ILE A 112 3.16 -1.30 -10.37
N ASN A 113 2.99 -1.67 -11.63
CA ASN A 113 4.10 -1.86 -12.56
C ASN A 113 4.88 -0.56 -12.81
N SER A 114 4.18 0.56 -13.03
CA SER A 114 4.80 1.88 -13.16
C SER A 114 5.67 2.22 -11.94
N MET A 115 5.13 2.01 -10.75
CA MET A 115 5.81 2.20 -9.47
C MET A 115 7.05 1.33 -9.27
N ILE A 116 6.92 0.03 -9.57
CA ILE A 116 8.02 -0.92 -9.59
C ILE A 116 9.11 -0.39 -10.52
N GLN A 117 8.79 -0.06 -11.78
CA GLN A 117 9.76 0.48 -12.74
C GLN A 117 10.46 1.74 -12.21
N HIS A 118 9.76 2.60 -11.46
CA HIS A 118 10.36 3.78 -10.82
C HIS A 118 11.31 3.44 -9.68
N LEU A 119 10.97 2.50 -8.80
CA LEU A 119 11.87 2.02 -7.75
C LEU A 119 13.16 1.39 -8.33
N PHE A 120 13.03 0.72 -9.48
CA PHE A 120 14.16 0.05 -10.15
C PHE A 120 14.91 0.93 -11.16
N LYS A 121 14.44 2.14 -11.45
CA LYS A 121 15.08 3.07 -12.40
C LYS A 121 16.48 3.53 -11.95
N LYS A 122 16.85 3.31 -10.69
CA LYS A 122 18.17 3.63 -10.12
C LYS A 122 19.26 2.56 -10.35
N LYS A 123 18.96 1.41 -10.96
CA LYS A 123 19.99 0.40 -11.32
C LYS A 123 20.30 0.39 -12.83
N PRO A 124 21.54 0.72 -13.23
CA PRO A 124 21.96 0.65 -14.63
C PRO A 124 22.62 -0.71 -14.92
N SER A 125 21.83 -1.79 -15.11
CA SER A 125 22.25 -3.05 -15.79
C SER A 125 21.30 -4.21 -15.46
N THR A 126 20.17 -4.31 -16.16
CA THR A 126 19.38 -5.57 -16.12
C THR A 126 18.57 -5.66 -17.40
N THR A 127 18.64 -6.83 -18.02
CA THR A 127 18.08 -7.13 -19.34
C THR A 127 16.55 -7.02 -19.31
N SER A 128 15.94 -6.65 -20.44
CA SER A 128 14.48 -6.43 -20.57
C SER A 128 13.63 -7.60 -20.04
N ALA A 129 14.05 -8.84 -20.34
CA ALA A 129 13.36 -10.06 -19.94
C ALA A 129 13.38 -10.31 -18.42
N GLU A 130 14.50 -10.03 -17.75
CA GLU A 130 14.67 -10.23 -16.31
C GLU A 130 13.80 -9.24 -15.51
N LYS A 131 13.65 -8.01 -16.01
CA LYS A 131 12.74 -7.02 -15.43
C LYS A 131 11.28 -7.45 -15.52
N HIS A 132 10.89 -8.10 -16.62
CA HIS A 132 9.51 -8.56 -16.82
C HIS A 132 9.16 -9.72 -15.89
N LEU A 133 9.99 -10.76 -15.84
CA LEU A 133 9.83 -11.90 -14.93
C LEU A 133 9.79 -11.44 -13.47
N LEU A 134 10.68 -10.54 -13.09
CA LEU A 134 10.74 -10.01 -11.74
C LEU A 134 9.50 -9.15 -11.40
N SER A 135 8.98 -8.36 -12.35
CA SER A 135 7.73 -7.60 -12.18
C SER A 135 6.54 -8.55 -12.04
N GLN A 136 6.50 -9.63 -12.82
CA GLN A 136 5.44 -10.63 -12.80
C GLN A 136 5.42 -11.42 -11.48
N GLU A 137 6.58 -11.82 -10.94
CA GLU A 137 6.65 -12.49 -9.64
C GLU A 137 6.25 -11.55 -8.50
N LYS A 138 6.77 -10.32 -8.49
CA LYS A 138 6.36 -9.26 -7.54
C LYS A 138 4.85 -9.04 -7.54
N PHE A 139 4.27 -9.00 -8.74
CA PHE A 139 2.85 -8.81 -8.93
C PHE A 139 2.07 -10.02 -8.39
N LYS A 140 2.48 -11.25 -8.74
CA LYS A 140 1.87 -12.49 -8.25
C LYS A 140 1.90 -12.58 -6.71
N MET A 141 2.99 -12.15 -6.09
CA MET A 141 3.14 -12.16 -4.63
C MET A 141 2.26 -11.13 -3.92
N LEU A 142 2.13 -9.92 -4.49
CA LEU A 142 1.20 -8.90 -3.98
C LEU A 142 -0.25 -9.36 -4.15
N MET A 143 -0.59 -9.98 -5.29
CA MET A 143 -1.94 -10.50 -5.54
C MET A 143 -2.29 -11.66 -4.59
N ASN A 144 -1.37 -12.56 -4.29
CA ASN A 144 -1.60 -13.70 -3.38
C ASN A 144 -1.85 -13.29 -1.92
N GLN A 145 -1.34 -12.13 -1.49
CA GLN A 145 -1.58 -11.59 -0.14
C GLN A 145 -2.93 -10.88 -0.01
N ILE A 146 -3.54 -10.51 -1.14
CA ILE A 146 -4.78 -9.74 -1.19
C ILE A 146 -5.89 -10.73 -1.54
N SER A 147 -6.14 -11.66 -0.61
CA SER A 147 -7.18 -12.70 -0.69
C SER A 147 -8.61 -12.13 -0.77
N SER A 148 -8.77 -10.82 -0.66
CA SER A 148 -10.04 -10.09 -0.80
C SER A 148 -10.35 -9.62 -2.24
N LEU A 149 -9.45 -9.85 -3.21
CA LEU A 149 -9.71 -9.55 -4.62
C LEU A 149 -10.71 -10.54 -5.21
N LYS A 150 -12.00 -10.21 -5.12
CA LYS A 150 -12.94 -10.61 -6.16
C LYS A 150 -12.43 -9.98 -7.46
N PHE A 151 -11.75 -10.78 -8.28
CA PHE A 151 -11.49 -10.42 -9.66
C PHE A 151 -12.84 -10.18 -10.32
N TRP A 152 -13.14 -8.94 -10.67
CA TRP A 152 -14.09 -8.69 -11.75
C TRP A 152 -13.30 -8.93 -13.03
N ILE A 153 -13.43 -10.17 -13.52
CA ILE A 153 -13.17 -10.52 -14.92
C ILE A 153 -14.21 -9.79 -15.77
#